data_AF-A0A9X1X0H8-F1
#
_entry.id   AF-A0A9X1X0H8-F1
#
_cell.length_a   1.000
_cell.length_b   1.000
_cell.length_c   1.000
_cell.angle_alpha   90.00
_cell.angle_beta   90.00
_cell.angle_gamma   90.00
#
_symmetry.space_group_name_H-M   'P 1'
#
loop_
_entity.id
_entity.type
_entity.pdbx_description
1 polymer ?
#
loop_
_entity_poly.entity_id
_entity_poly.type
_entity_poly.pdbx_seq_one_letter_code
_entity_poly.pdbx_strand_id
1 'polypeptide(L)'
;MIKQLKSTLILLLLLATGKFAVAQQDTAIAIRNNKVLPAYVALHGKLIQSDFAGATAAAKTLTEELPKIHLRSHDLNDLMSLKVLRKETVDAANTVATAPNINEQRKQFAVLSQKLWELAGRYRFIKESTIYYNQCPMTGVTWISDNKTIQNPYYPKNMLTCGEIKAQL
;
A
#
# COMPACT_ATOMS: atom_id res chain seq x y z
N MET A 1 -42.41 8.68 52.29
CA MET A 1 -41.88 10.01 52.68
C MET A 1 -40.91 9.82 53.84
N ILE A 2 -39.74 10.48 53.79
CA ILE A 2 -38.82 10.81 54.90
C ILE A 2 -37.99 9.61 55.44
N LYS A 3 -36.66 9.61 55.58
CA LYS A 3 -35.55 10.55 55.36
C LYS A 3 -34.23 9.75 55.28
N GLN A 4 -33.24 10.39 54.65
CA GLN A 4 -31.82 10.04 54.52
C GLN A 4 -31.11 9.68 55.85
N LEU A 5 -30.14 8.77 55.83
CA LEU A 5 -28.86 8.97 56.54
C LEU A 5 -27.70 8.19 55.89
N LYS A 6 -26.60 8.92 55.71
CA LYS A 6 -25.36 8.56 55.03
C LYS A 6 -24.52 7.62 55.91
N SER A 7 -23.82 6.66 55.31
CA SER A 7 -22.54 6.20 55.85
C SER A 7 -21.58 5.87 54.72
N THR A 8 -20.34 6.23 54.95
CA THR A 8 -19.26 6.46 54.01
C THR A 8 -18.42 5.19 53.83
N LEU A 9 -17.73 5.08 52.68
CA LEU A 9 -16.52 4.27 52.43
C LEU A 9 -16.77 2.75 52.30
N ILE A 10 -16.41 2.06 51.22
CA ILE A 10 -15.06 1.89 50.66
C ILE A 10 -15.13 1.52 49.17
N LEU A 11 -14.26 2.18 48.42
CA LEU A 11 -13.79 1.87 47.07
C LEU A 11 -13.23 0.44 46.99
N LEU A 12 -13.77 -0.40 46.09
CA LEU A 12 -12.99 -1.52 45.53
C LEU A 12 -13.12 -1.51 44.01
N LEU A 13 -12.01 -1.13 43.38
CA LEU A 13 -11.74 -1.33 41.96
C LEU A 13 -12.06 -2.77 41.55
N LEU A 14 -12.87 -2.94 40.50
CA LEU A 14 -12.57 -3.93 39.47
C LEU A 14 -12.27 -3.20 38.18
N LEU A 15 -10.99 -2.80 38.05
CA LEU A 15 -10.36 -2.56 36.75
C LEU A 15 -10.28 -3.90 36.01
N ALA A 16 -11.35 -4.29 35.32
CA ALA A 16 -11.27 -5.29 34.27
C ALA A 16 -10.69 -4.61 33.00
N THR A 17 -9.37 -4.45 33.03
CA THR A 17 -8.45 -4.66 31.89
C THR A 17 -8.90 -4.18 30.50
N GLY A 18 -9.03 -2.87 30.33
CA GLY A 18 -9.05 -2.20 29.01
C GLY A 18 -7.73 -2.25 28.23
N LYS A 19 -6.94 -3.33 28.33
CA LYS A 19 -5.61 -3.45 27.67
C LYS A 19 -5.60 -4.28 26.38
N PHE A 20 -6.71 -4.88 25.97
CA PHE A 20 -6.77 -5.67 24.73
C PHE A 20 -7.34 -4.91 23.52
N ALA A 21 -8.05 -3.79 23.72
CA ALA A 21 -8.66 -3.02 22.62
C ALA A 21 -7.73 -2.00 21.96
N VAL A 22 -6.72 -1.48 22.69
CA VAL A 22 -5.87 -0.37 22.22
C VAL A 22 -5.01 -0.77 21.02
N ALA A 23 -4.44 -1.99 21.02
CA ALA A 23 -3.62 -2.46 19.90
C ALA A 23 -4.43 -2.71 18.61
N GLN A 24 -5.73 -3.01 18.71
CA GLN A 24 -6.62 -3.23 17.56
C GLN A 24 -7.06 -1.89 16.93
N GLN A 25 -7.32 -0.88 17.76
CA GLN A 25 -7.77 0.45 17.36
C GLN A 25 -6.68 1.22 16.60
N ASP A 26 -5.43 1.19 17.10
CA ASP A 26 -4.29 1.89 16.48
C ASP A 26 -3.94 1.29 15.11
N THR A 27 -4.05 -0.03 14.98
CA THR A 27 -3.81 -0.73 13.71
C THR A 27 -4.88 -0.38 12.68
N ALA A 28 -6.15 -0.26 13.10
CA ALA A 28 -7.25 0.13 12.22
C ALA A 28 -7.12 1.58 11.72
N ILE A 29 -6.63 2.51 12.55
CA ILE A 29 -6.38 3.91 12.16
C ILE A 29 -5.16 4.03 11.22
N ALA A 30 -4.08 3.30 11.49
CA ALA A 30 -2.90 3.26 10.62
C ALA A 30 -3.22 2.65 9.23
N ILE A 31 -4.09 1.64 9.17
CA ILE A 31 -4.61 1.07 7.92
C ILE A 31 -5.48 2.11 7.17
N ARG A 32 -6.29 2.90 7.88
CA ARG A 32 -7.20 3.90 7.29
C ARG A 32 -6.47 5.09 6.64
N ASN A 33 -5.21 5.34 7.03
CA ASN A 33 -4.37 6.41 6.52
C ASN A 33 -3.22 5.93 5.62
N ASN A 34 -3.28 4.70 5.12
CA ASN A 34 -2.22 4.14 4.29
C ASN A 34 -2.13 4.87 2.93
N LYS A 35 -1.01 5.57 2.70
CA LYS A 35 -0.78 6.35 1.48
C LYS A 35 -0.06 5.59 0.37
N VAL A 36 0.21 4.29 0.54
CA VAL A 36 0.92 3.48 -0.46
C VAL A 36 0.15 3.38 -1.77
N LEU A 37 -1.15 3.01 -1.75
CA LEU A 37 -1.93 2.95 -2.99
C LEU A 37 -2.05 4.33 -3.66
N PRO A 38 -2.43 5.42 -2.94
CA PRO A 38 -2.43 6.76 -3.52
C PRO A 38 -1.10 7.19 -4.14
N ALA A 39 0.03 6.94 -3.47
CA ALA A 39 1.35 7.30 -3.99
C ALA A 39 1.73 6.46 -5.23
N TYR A 40 1.36 5.18 -5.25
CA TYR A 40 1.56 4.32 -6.43
C TYR A 40 0.70 4.75 -7.62
N VAL A 41 -0.57 5.06 -7.41
CA VAL A 41 -1.46 5.56 -8.47
C VAL A 41 -1.00 6.92 -8.97
N ALA A 42 -0.51 7.80 -8.08
CA ALA A 42 0.12 9.04 -8.49
C ALA A 42 1.34 8.80 -9.39
N LEU A 43 2.24 7.89 -9.00
CA LEU A 43 3.38 7.49 -9.82
C LEU A 43 2.95 6.96 -11.19
N HIS A 44 1.98 6.05 -11.24
CA HIS A 44 1.39 5.53 -12.47
C HIS A 44 0.88 6.65 -13.40
N GLY A 45 0.10 7.59 -12.86
CA GLY A 45 -0.40 8.75 -13.61
C GLY A 45 0.71 9.66 -14.15
N LYS A 46 1.77 9.89 -13.36
CA LYS A 46 2.93 10.69 -13.79
C LYS A 46 3.72 10.02 -14.91
N LEU A 47 3.84 8.69 -14.89
CA LEU A 47 4.45 7.94 -15.99
C LEU A 47 3.65 8.04 -17.30
N ILE A 48 2.31 8.04 -17.22
CA ILE A 48 1.42 8.26 -18.37
C ILE A 48 1.64 9.66 -18.95
N GLN A 49 1.67 10.67 -18.09
CA GLN A 49 1.90 12.07 -18.47
C GLN A 49 3.34 12.33 -18.97
N SER A 50 4.23 11.35 -18.87
CA SER A 50 5.68 11.50 -19.12
C SER A 50 6.33 12.59 -18.24
N ASP A 51 5.80 12.80 -17.04
CA ASP A 51 6.29 13.76 -16.05
C ASP A 51 7.38 13.11 -15.19
N PHE A 52 8.63 13.26 -15.62
CA PHE A 52 9.80 12.70 -14.93
C PHE A 52 9.91 13.17 -13.47
N ALA A 53 9.75 14.48 -13.23
CA ALA A 53 9.91 15.06 -11.90
C ALA A 53 8.77 14.63 -10.96
N GLY A 54 7.53 14.63 -11.46
CA GLY A 54 6.38 14.14 -10.73
C GLY A 54 6.47 12.66 -10.40
N ALA A 55 6.94 11.83 -11.34
CA ALA A 55 7.18 10.40 -11.11
C ALA A 55 8.26 10.19 -10.04
N THR A 56 9.37 10.94 -10.09
CA THR A 56 10.40 10.90 -9.04
C THR A 56 9.83 11.25 -7.67
N ALA A 57 9.02 12.31 -7.56
CA ALA A 57 8.42 12.72 -6.30
C ALA A 57 7.47 11.63 -5.75
N ALA A 58 6.59 11.08 -6.58
CA ALA A 58 5.66 10.04 -6.16
C ALA A 58 6.38 8.74 -5.75
N ALA A 59 7.44 8.35 -6.46
CA ALA A 59 8.27 7.22 -6.10
C ALA A 59 8.98 7.43 -4.75
N LYS A 60 9.48 8.64 -4.46
CA LYS A 60 10.02 8.98 -3.13
C LYS A 60 8.96 8.86 -2.03
N THR A 61 7.76 9.37 -2.26
CA THR A 61 6.66 9.18 -1.29
C THR A 61 6.40 7.69 -1.04
N LEU A 62 6.43 6.83 -2.06
CA LEU A 62 6.31 5.38 -1.86
C LEU A 62 7.42 4.80 -0.97
N THR A 63 8.68 5.22 -1.18
CA THR A 63 9.80 4.75 -0.34
C THR A 63 9.64 5.10 1.13
N GLU A 64 8.95 6.21 1.43
CA GLU A 64 8.67 6.68 2.79
C GLU A 64 7.45 5.97 3.41
N GLU A 65 6.43 5.66 2.62
CA GLU A 65 5.17 5.09 3.10
C GLU A 65 5.23 3.56 3.29
N LEU A 66 5.93 2.85 2.41
CA LEU A 66 6.04 1.38 2.48
C LEU A 66 6.57 0.86 3.83
N PRO A 67 7.61 1.45 4.46
CA PRO A 67 8.09 1.02 5.77
C PRO A 67 7.06 1.17 6.91
N LYS A 68 6.09 2.09 6.75
CA LYS A 68 5.04 2.36 7.74
C LYS A 68 3.98 1.26 7.80
N ILE A 69 3.96 0.33 6.83
CA ILE A 69 3.09 -0.85 6.89
C ILE A 69 3.53 -1.73 8.05
N HIS A 70 2.68 -1.82 9.09
CA HIS A 70 2.91 -2.69 10.24
C HIS A 70 2.57 -4.15 9.92
N LEU A 71 3.55 -4.91 9.42
CA LEU A 71 3.39 -6.33 9.11
C LEU A 71 3.16 -7.17 10.38
N ARG A 72 2.24 -8.13 10.30
CA ARG A 72 1.92 -9.09 11.36
C ARG A 72 1.64 -10.46 10.74
N SER A 73 2.12 -11.53 11.36
CA SER A 73 1.76 -12.90 11.02
C SER A 73 1.90 -13.77 12.28
N HIS A 74 1.11 -14.84 12.35
CA HIS A 74 1.23 -15.84 13.42
C HIS A 74 2.37 -16.82 13.16
N ASP A 75 2.89 -16.85 11.93
CA ASP A 75 4.05 -17.63 11.51
C ASP A 75 5.28 -16.72 11.39
N LEU A 76 6.38 -17.09 12.05
CA LEU A 76 7.61 -16.30 12.05
C LEU A 76 8.31 -16.28 10.68
N ASN A 77 8.28 -17.39 9.94
CA ASN A 77 8.87 -17.48 8.61
C ASN A 77 8.08 -16.63 7.62
N ASP A 78 6.75 -16.67 7.70
CA ASP A 78 5.89 -15.80 6.90
C ASP A 78 6.14 -14.32 7.24
N LEU A 79 6.19 -13.94 8.52
CA LEU A 79 6.52 -12.57 8.93
C LEU A 79 7.89 -12.10 8.41
N MET A 80 8.91 -12.95 8.48
CA MET A 80 10.24 -12.62 7.94
C MET A 80 10.19 -12.43 6.42
N SER A 81 9.52 -13.33 5.71
CA SER A 81 9.39 -13.23 4.24
C SER A 81 8.58 -12.00 3.81
N LEU A 82 7.53 -11.61 4.54
CA LEU A 82 6.79 -10.36 4.31
C LEU A 82 7.68 -9.13 4.55
N LYS A 83 8.53 -9.15 5.58
CA LYS A 83 9.48 -8.06 5.85
C LYS A 83 10.51 -7.92 4.72
N VAL A 84 11.02 -9.05 4.20
CA VAL A 84 11.91 -9.08 3.04
C VAL A 84 11.20 -8.52 1.80
N LEU A 85 10.01 -9.02 1.48
CA LEU A 85 9.23 -8.55 0.33
C LEU A 85 8.92 -7.05 0.41
N ARG A 86 8.54 -6.54 1.58
CA ARG A 86 8.35 -5.10 1.80
C ARG A 86 9.65 -4.32 1.56
N LYS A 87 10.79 -4.82 2.04
CA LYS A 87 12.10 -4.19 1.79
C LYS A 87 12.43 -4.17 0.29
N GLU A 88 12.25 -5.29 -0.41
CA GLU A 88 12.45 -5.35 -1.87
C GLU A 88 11.52 -4.38 -2.62
N THR A 89 10.28 -4.22 -2.14
CA THR A 89 9.33 -3.25 -2.70
C THR A 89 9.81 -1.80 -2.47
N VAL A 90 10.37 -1.49 -1.29
CA VAL A 90 10.98 -0.19 -0.99
C VAL A 90 12.17 0.06 -1.91
N ASP A 91 13.06 -0.93 -2.05
CA ASP A 91 14.25 -0.82 -2.89
C ASP A 91 13.84 -0.58 -4.36
N ALA A 92 12.83 -1.30 -4.87
CA ALA A 92 12.29 -1.08 -6.21
C ALA A 92 11.68 0.33 -6.40
N ALA A 93 10.95 0.85 -5.40
CA ALA A 93 10.44 2.21 -5.44
C ALA A 93 11.59 3.24 -5.46
N ASN A 94 12.67 2.98 -4.71
CA ASN A 94 13.85 3.83 -4.71
C ASN A 94 14.57 3.80 -6.07
N THR A 95 14.67 2.64 -6.71
CA THR A 95 15.24 2.52 -8.06
C THR A 95 14.44 3.30 -9.10
N VAL A 96 13.10 3.37 -8.98
CA VAL A 96 12.28 4.27 -9.82
C VAL A 96 12.62 5.73 -9.51
N ALA A 97 12.73 6.11 -8.23
CA ALA A 97 13.01 7.48 -7.81
C ALA A 97 14.40 7.99 -8.23
N THR A 98 15.38 7.10 -8.37
CA THR A 98 16.76 7.45 -8.76
C THR A 98 17.07 7.19 -10.23
N ALA A 99 16.09 6.71 -11.00
CA ALA A 99 16.26 6.47 -12.42
C ALA A 99 16.63 7.77 -13.17
N PRO A 100 17.56 7.73 -14.13
CA PRO A 100 18.12 8.93 -14.77
C PRO A 100 17.17 9.62 -15.76
N ASN A 101 16.09 8.95 -16.19
CA ASN A 101 15.14 9.48 -17.15
C ASN A 101 13.79 8.73 -17.10
N ILE A 102 12.78 9.25 -17.79
CA ILE A 102 11.41 8.72 -17.80
C ILE A 102 11.32 7.29 -18.36
N ASN A 103 12.18 6.92 -19.31
CA ASN A 103 12.15 5.58 -19.90
C ASN A 103 12.69 4.55 -18.90
N GLU A 104 13.75 4.91 -18.17
CA GLU A 104 14.26 4.05 -17.11
C GLU A 104 13.28 3.99 -15.93
N GLN A 105 12.60 5.08 -15.58
CA GLN A 105 11.51 5.04 -14.57
C GLN A 105 10.43 4.03 -14.95
N ARG A 106 9.99 3.99 -16.22
CA ARG A 106 9.00 3.02 -16.70
C ARG A 106 9.49 1.59 -16.59
N LYS A 107 10.74 1.32 -16.98
CA LYS A 107 11.33 -0.01 -16.87
C LYS A 107 11.35 -0.49 -15.42
N GLN A 108 11.80 0.36 -14.51
CA GLN A 108 11.88 0.05 -13.08
C GLN A 108 10.49 -0.04 -12.43
N PHE A 109 9.51 0.72 -12.93
CA PHE A 109 8.13 0.65 -12.47
C PHE A 109 7.50 -0.73 -12.69
N ALA A 110 7.92 -1.49 -13.71
CA ALA A 110 7.46 -2.87 -13.91
C ALA A 110 7.85 -3.78 -12.73
N VAL A 111 9.08 -3.66 -12.25
CA VAL A 111 9.59 -4.42 -11.08
C VAL A 111 8.83 -4.02 -9.82
N LEU A 112 8.68 -2.72 -9.58
CA LEU A 112 7.91 -2.18 -8.46
C LEU A 112 6.47 -2.70 -8.47
N SER A 113 5.83 -2.73 -9.64
CA SER A 113 4.44 -3.17 -9.79
C SER A 113 4.25 -4.64 -9.42
N GLN A 114 5.16 -5.51 -9.84
CA GLN A 114 5.13 -6.94 -9.49
C GLN A 114 5.29 -7.14 -7.99
N LYS A 115 6.26 -6.47 -7.37
CA LYS A 115 6.53 -6.57 -5.93
C LYS A 115 5.38 -6.02 -5.09
N LEU A 116 4.80 -4.89 -5.50
CA LEU A 116 3.66 -4.31 -4.80
C LEU A 116 2.42 -5.21 -4.89
N TRP A 117 2.18 -5.84 -6.05
CA TRP A 117 1.08 -6.78 -6.23
C TRP A 117 1.24 -7.99 -5.31
N GLU A 118 2.43 -8.57 -5.27
CA GLU A 118 2.75 -9.69 -4.38
C GLU A 118 2.52 -9.32 -2.91
N LEU A 119 3.03 -8.16 -2.47
CA LEU A 119 2.88 -7.70 -1.09
C LEU A 119 1.40 -7.44 -0.75
N ALA A 120 0.65 -6.82 -1.66
CA ALA A 120 -0.77 -6.54 -1.48
C ALA A 120 -1.59 -7.84 -1.39
N GLY A 121 -1.28 -8.83 -2.23
CA GLY A 121 -1.95 -10.13 -2.23
C GLY A 121 -1.71 -10.93 -0.96
N ARG A 122 -0.48 -10.88 -0.42
CA ARG A 122 -0.10 -11.65 0.78
C ARG A 122 -0.57 -11.03 2.09
N TYR A 123 -0.56 -9.70 2.21
CA TYR A 123 -0.82 -9.03 3.49
C TYR A 123 -2.13 -8.22 3.53
N ARG A 124 -2.73 -7.89 2.37
CA ARG A 124 -3.98 -7.13 2.26
C ARG A 124 -3.97 -5.82 3.09
N PHE A 125 -2.91 -5.03 2.94
CA PHE A 125 -2.76 -3.74 3.62
C PHE A 125 -3.55 -2.58 2.98
N ILE A 126 -4.17 -2.85 1.83
CA ILE A 126 -5.02 -1.92 1.09
C ILE A 126 -6.43 -2.49 1.17
N LYS A 127 -7.25 -1.98 2.11
CA LYS A 127 -8.54 -2.59 2.45
C LYS A 127 -9.76 -1.88 1.86
N GLU A 128 -9.63 -0.60 1.55
CA GLU A 128 -10.75 0.28 1.19
C GLU A 128 -10.90 0.46 -0.33
N SER A 129 -10.11 -0.24 -1.14
CA SER A 129 -10.09 -0.07 -2.59
C SER A 129 -9.85 -1.39 -3.28
N THR A 130 -10.69 -1.70 -4.27
CA THR A 130 -10.40 -2.80 -5.20
C THR A 130 -9.18 -2.43 -6.02
N ILE A 131 -8.24 -3.36 -6.08
CA ILE A 131 -7.01 -3.21 -6.83
C ILE A 131 -7.09 -4.13 -8.04
N TYR A 132 -6.86 -3.60 -9.23
CA TYR A 132 -6.85 -4.37 -10.47
C TYR A 132 -5.41 -4.66 -10.88
N TYR A 133 -5.11 -5.92 -11.19
CA TYR A 133 -3.85 -6.33 -11.81
C TYR A 133 -4.02 -6.37 -13.32
N ASN A 134 -3.29 -5.50 -14.00
CA ASN A 134 -3.37 -5.31 -15.43
C ASN A 134 -2.13 -5.89 -16.09
N GLN A 135 -2.29 -6.38 -17.32
CA GLN A 135 -1.19 -6.85 -18.15
C GLN A 135 -1.39 -6.43 -19.61
N CYS A 136 -0.35 -5.92 -20.27
CA CYS A 136 -0.38 -5.70 -21.71
C CYS A 136 -0.15 -7.04 -22.42
N PRO A 137 -1.11 -7.56 -23.21
CA PRO A 137 -0.99 -8.88 -23.84
C PRO A 137 0.16 -9.00 -24.85
N MET A 138 0.65 -7.87 -25.38
CA MET A 138 1.75 -7.86 -26.36
C MET A 138 3.13 -7.96 -25.71
N THR A 139 3.36 -7.27 -24.60
CA THR A 139 4.69 -7.16 -23.98
C THR A 139 4.81 -7.94 -22.67
N GLY A 140 3.69 -8.40 -22.11
CA GLY A 140 3.63 -9.12 -20.84
C GLY A 140 3.85 -8.27 -19.59
N VAL A 141 4.19 -6.98 -19.74
CA VAL A 141 4.40 -6.06 -18.60
C VAL A 141 3.11 -5.86 -17.82
N THR A 142 3.25 -5.74 -16.50
CA THR A 142 2.12 -5.74 -15.57
C THR A 142 2.16 -4.55 -14.62
N TRP A 143 1.01 -3.99 -14.32
CA TRP A 143 0.85 -2.88 -13.38
C TRP A 143 -0.44 -3.03 -12.59
N ILE A 144 -0.57 -2.21 -11.56
CA ILE A 144 -1.75 -2.14 -10.72
C ILE A 144 -2.55 -0.86 -11.03
N SER A 145 -3.88 -0.88 -10.90
CA SER A 145 -4.73 0.30 -10.89
C SER A 145 -5.81 0.23 -9.81
N ASP A 146 -6.38 1.38 -9.43
CA ASP A 146 -7.52 1.51 -8.52
C ASP A 146 -8.87 1.63 -9.25
N ASN A 147 -8.85 1.56 -10.58
CA ASN A 147 -10.01 1.63 -11.45
C ASN A 147 -9.86 0.71 -12.67
N LYS A 148 -10.97 0.45 -13.37
CA LYS A 148 -11.04 -0.49 -14.49
C LYS A 148 -10.52 0.08 -15.82
N THR A 149 -10.26 1.38 -15.90
CA THR A 149 -9.79 2.01 -17.14
C THR A 149 -8.35 1.59 -17.40
N ILE A 150 -8.12 0.94 -18.54
CA ILE A 150 -6.77 0.52 -18.95
C ILE A 150 -5.99 1.74 -19.43
N GLN A 151 -4.92 2.05 -18.70
CA GLN A 151 -3.94 3.06 -19.06
C GLN A 151 -2.54 2.51 -18.84
N ASN A 152 -1.86 2.16 -19.93
CA ASN A 152 -0.52 1.58 -19.93
C ASN A 152 0.54 2.67 -19.68
N PRO A 153 1.25 2.64 -18.53
CA PRO A 153 2.21 3.68 -18.16
C PRO A 153 3.54 3.56 -18.92
N TYR A 154 3.80 2.42 -19.56
CA TYR A 154 5.07 2.11 -20.23
C TYR A 154 5.13 2.71 -21.64
N TYR A 155 3.98 2.79 -22.32
CA TYR A 155 3.89 3.22 -23.71
C TYR A 155 2.72 4.18 -23.95
N PRO A 156 2.68 5.35 -23.27
CA PRO A 156 1.48 6.19 -23.22
C PRO A 156 1.10 6.87 -24.55
N LYS A 157 1.99 6.89 -25.55
CA LYS A 157 1.70 7.45 -26.88
C LYS A 157 1.12 6.42 -27.85
N ASN A 158 1.66 5.19 -27.83
CA ASN A 158 1.40 4.20 -28.88
C ASN A 158 0.53 3.03 -28.40
N MET A 159 0.47 2.79 -27.09
CA MET A 159 -0.20 1.62 -26.53
C MET A 159 -0.91 1.95 -25.21
N LEU A 160 -1.43 3.18 -25.05
CA LEU A 160 -2.11 3.61 -23.83
C LEU A 160 -3.23 2.65 -23.42
N THR A 161 -3.94 2.07 -24.39
CA THR A 161 -5.03 1.11 -24.17
C THR A 161 -4.58 -0.36 -24.25
N CYS A 162 -3.28 -0.66 -24.41
CA CYS A 162 -2.80 -2.05 -24.36
C CYS A 162 -2.80 -2.55 -22.92
N GLY A 163 -3.83 -3.29 -22.55
CA GLY A 163 -3.94 -3.92 -21.25
C GLY A 163 -5.24 -4.69 -21.07
N GLU A 164 -5.19 -5.70 -20.23
CA GLU A 164 -6.34 -6.47 -19.78
C GLU A 164 -6.25 -6.65 -18.27
N ILE A 165 -7.39 -6.61 -17.59
CA ILE A 165 -7.48 -6.97 -16.17
C ILE A 165 -7.34 -8.49 -16.07
N LYS A 166 -6.33 -8.96 -15.36
CA LYS A 166 -6.05 -10.39 -15.14
C LYS A 166 -6.50 -10.88 -13.76
N ALA A 167 -6.51 -10.00 -12.77
CA ALA A 167 -6.93 -10.31 -11.42
C ALA A 167 -7.36 -9.04 -10.66
N GLN A 168 -7.99 -9.22 -9.50
CA GLN A 168 -8.26 -8.15 -8.56
C GLN A 168 -8.13 -8.63 -7.10
N LEU A 169 -7.81 -7.73 -6.17
CA LEU A 169 -7.70 -8.01 -4.72
C LEU A 169 -8.80 -7.34 -3.90
#